data_AF-A0A951HLP0-F1
#
_entry.id   AF-A0A951HLP0-F1
#
_cell.length_a   1.000
_cell.length_b   1.000
_cell.length_c   1.000
_cell.angle_alpha   90.00
_cell.angle_beta   90.00
_cell.angle_gamma   90.00
#
_symmetry.space_group_name_H-M   'P 1'
#
loop_
_entity.id
_entity.type
_entity.pdbx_description
1 polymer ?
#
loop_
_entity_poly.entity_id
_entity_poly.type
_entity_poly.pdbx_seq_one_letter_code
_entity_poly.pdbx_strand_id
1 'polypeptide(L)'
;MNAPAVIPGVGQTVPPGAEGQAELFTGRFLKKVAEFEIWMVRLIAAADPTARIDTLIGKRVGALRAAVEKRPEIVRDRKRVEELLDRLQPYLALRAELAHGCSTTLTSEDGKRIYLFETASACPAHLWKVRTVIREDEIAVLYRGLSQIINELRQQTPPTPSSPRPRAPA
;
A
#
# COMPACT_ATOMS: atom_id res chain seq x y z
N MET A 1 7.71 4.34 41.03
CA MET A 1 8.37 4.60 39.73
C MET A 1 8.76 3.24 39.16
N ASN A 2 8.06 2.76 38.13
CA ASN A 2 8.34 1.44 37.53
C ASN A 2 9.48 1.60 36.53
N ALA A 3 10.57 0.85 36.72
CA ALA A 3 11.67 0.79 35.77
C ALA A 3 11.17 0.19 34.44
N PRO A 4 11.60 0.71 33.27
CA PRO A 4 11.26 0.09 32.00
C PRO A 4 11.89 -1.30 31.92
N ALA A 5 11.08 -2.30 31.58
CA ALA A 5 11.52 -3.67 31.40
C ALA A 5 12.51 -3.74 30.23
N VAL A 6 13.78 -4.02 30.55
CA VAL A 6 14.82 -4.34 29.57
C VAL A 6 14.50 -5.72 29.00
N ILE A 7 14.17 -5.79 27.71
CA ILE A 7 14.05 -7.06 26.99
C ILE A 7 15.47 -7.62 26.84
N PRO A 8 15.81 -8.80 27.41
CA PRO A 8 17.13 -9.37 27.29
C PRO A 8 17.42 -9.72 25.83
N GLY A 9 18.59 -9.32 25.30
CA GLY A 9 19.07 -9.70 23.96
C GLY A 9 18.91 -8.63 22.86
N VAL A 10 18.37 -7.44 23.17
CA VAL A 10 18.30 -6.34 22.19
C VAL A 10 19.33 -5.27 22.56
N GLY A 11 20.51 -5.33 21.92
CA GLY A 11 21.47 -4.24 21.97
C GLY A 11 20.86 -3.00 21.32
N GLN A 12 20.35 -2.06 22.13
CA GLN A 12 19.90 -0.76 21.65
C GLN A 12 21.10 0.12 21.29
N THR A 13 21.72 -0.17 20.16
CA THR A 13 22.57 0.81 19.47
C THR A 13 21.95 1.05 18.11
N VAL A 14 21.23 2.17 17.99
CA VAL A 14 20.77 2.70 16.69
C VAL A 14 22.00 3.29 16.00
N PRO A 15 22.45 2.76 14.85
CA PRO A 15 23.55 3.36 14.11
C PRO A 15 23.17 4.78 13.65
N PRO A 16 24.11 5.76 13.67
CA PRO A 16 23.85 7.08 13.09
C PRO A 16 23.45 6.94 11.61
N GLY A 17 22.31 7.53 11.22
CA GLY A 17 21.71 7.38 9.89
C GLY A 17 20.69 6.25 9.73
N ALA A 18 20.38 5.49 10.80
CA ALA A 18 19.23 4.59 10.84
C ALA A 18 17.91 5.30 11.18
N GLU A 19 17.98 6.51 11.76
CA GLU A 19 16.84 7.38 11.99
C GLU A 19 16.20 7.78 10.66
N GLY A 20 14.90 7.54 10.50
CA GLY A 20 14.16 7.95 9.31
C GLY A 20 13.94 6.85 8.25
N GLN A 21 14.63 5.71 8.30
CA GLN A 21 14.45 4.65 7.27
C GLN A 21 13.04 4.05 7.30
N ALA A 22 12.49 3.80 8.49
CA ALA A 22 11.12 3.28 8.67
C ALA A 22 10.08 4.30 8.16
N GLU A 23 10.31 5.58 8.47
CA GLU A 23 9.47 6.71 8.07
C GLU A 23 9.54 6.94 6.57
N LEU A 24 10.72 6.83 5.97
CA LEU A 24 10.93 6.92 4.52
C LEU A 24 10.24 5.78 3.79
N PHE A 25 10.37 4.54 4.29
CA PHE A 25 9.64 3.40 3.74
C PHE A 25 8.13 3.63 3.82
N THR A 26 7.62 3.98 5.00
CA THR A 26 6.21 4.27 5.24
C THR A 26 5.70 5.35 4.28
N GLY A 27 6.38 6.50 4.21
CA GLY A 27 6.01 7.59 3.32
C GLY A 27 5.99 7.19 1.85
N ARG A 28 7.01 6.46 1.37
CA ARG A 28 7.07 5.97 -0.02
C ARG A 28 5.97 4.96 -0.32
N PHE A 29 5.74 4.01 0.60
CA PHE A 29 4.72 2.99 0.46
C PHE A 29 3.32 3.60 0.41
N LEU A 30 2.99 4.47 1.37
CA LEU A 30 1.71 5.18 1.43
C LEU A 30 1.48 6.06 0.21
N LYS A 31 2.51 6.79 -0.24
CA LYS A 31 2.44 7.58 -1.48
C LYS A 31 2.11 6.71 -2.69
N LYS A 32 2.77 5.55 -2.81
CA LYS A 32 2.53 4.63 -3.94
C LYS A 32 1.11 4.08 -3.95
N VAL A 33 0.58 3.73 -2.78
CA VAL A 33 -0.82 3.30 -2.65
C VAL A 33 -1.78 4.45 -2.99
N ALA A 34 -1.51 5.67 -2.54
CA ALA A 34 -2.33 6.84 -2.88
C ALA A 34 -2.37 7.12 -4.40
N GLU A 35 -1.23 7.01 -5.10
CA GLU A 35 -1.17 7.12 -6.57
C GLU A 35 -2.03 6.05 -7.26
N PHE A 36 -2.07 4.84 -6.69
CA PHE A 36 -2.94 3.78 -7.18
C PHE A 36 -4.42 4.06 -6.89
N GLU A 37 -4.76 4.56 -5.70
CA GLU A 37 -6.12 4.96 -5.36
C GLU A 37 -6.67 6.01 -6.33
N ILE A 38 -5.87 7.03 -6.66
CA ILE A 38 -6.25 8.07 -7.64
C ILE A 38 -6.52 7.45 -9.01
N TRP A 39 -5.68 6.50 -9.44
CA TRP A 39 -5.90 5.79 -10.71
C TRP A 39 -7.21 4.97 -10.67
N MET A 40 -7.50 4.24 -9.60
CA MET A 40 -8.75 3.48 -9.46
C MET A 40 -9.97 4.39 -9.54
N VAL A 41 -9.95 5.52 -8.83
CA VAL A 41 -11.04 6.51 -8.83
C VAL A 41 -11.32 6.99 -10.25
N ARG A 42 -10.29 7.29 -11.03
CA ARG A 42 -10.42 7.72 -12.44
C ARG A 42 -11.03 6.62 -13.31
N LEU A 43 -10.61 5.37 -13.11
CA LEU A 43 -11.12 4.23 -13.88
C LEU A 43 -12.59 3.96 -13.55
N ILE A 44 -12.96 4.00 -12.27
CA ILE A 44 -14.36 3.87 -11.82
C ILE A 44 -15.20 5.00 -12.40
N ALA A 45 -14.75 6.25 -12.32
CA ALA A 45 -15.48 7.40 -12.86
C ALA A 45 -15.65 7.34 -14.39
N ALA A 46 -14.67 6.78 -15.11
CA ALA A 46 -14.77 6.57 -16.56
C ALA A 46 -15.79 5.47 -16.90
N ALA A 47 -15.93 4.45 -16.05
CA ALA A 47 -16.91 3.39 -16.20
C ALA A 47 -18.33 3.84 -15.83
N ASP A 48 -18.45 4.57 -14.72
CA ASP A 48 -19.69 5.09 -14.16
C ASP A 48 -19.47 6.51 -13.59
N PRO A 49 -19.76 7.56 -14.38
CA PRO A 49 -19.60 8.95 -13.95
C PRO A 49 -20.49 9.35 -12.76
N THR A 50 -21.53 8.55 -12.47
CA THR A 50 -22.49 8.81 -11.39
C THR A 50 -22.14 8.08 -10.10
N ALA A 51 -21.13 7.20 -10.14
CA ALA A 51 -20.70 6.43 -8.99
C ALA A 51 -20.24 7.35 -7.86
N ARG A 52 -20.83 7.18 -6.67
CA ARG A 52 -20.31 7.78 -5.44
C ARG A 52 -19.09 6.98 -4.99
N ILE A 53 -17.90 7.53 -5.22
CA ILE A 53 -16.64 6.88 -4.88
C ILE A 53 -16.30 7.19 -3.42
N ASP A 54 -16.32 6.17 -2.56
CA ASP A 54 -16.02 6.29 -1.14
C ASP A 54 -14.54 6.67 -0.90
N THR A 55 -14.20 7.15 0.29
CA THR A 55 -12.83 7.50 0.69
C THR A 55 -12.02 6.29 1.13
N LEU A 56 -12.68 5.22 1.59
CA LEU A 56 -12.02 4.02 2.09
C LEU A 56 -11.49 3.15 0.94
N ILE A 57 -10.19 2.83 0.97
CA ILE A 57 -9.52 2.05 -0.09
C ILE A 57 -10.18 0.69 -0.35
N GLY A 58 -10.60 -0.03 0.69
CA GLY A 58 -11.28 -1.32 0.54
C GLY A 58 -12.59 -1.20 -0.25
N LYS A 59 -13.36 -0.14 0.00
CA LYS A 59 -14.58 0.15 -0.76
C LYS A 59 -14.28 0.57 -2.20
N ARG A 60 -13.18 1.32 -2.43
CA ARG A 60 -12.72 1.66 -3.80
C ARG A 60 -12.36 0.41 -4.60
N VAL A 61 -11.70 -0.57 -3.99
CA VAL A 61 -11.39 -1.85 -4.66
C VAL A 61 -12.66 -2.62 -5.00
N GLY A 62 -13.62 -2.69 -4.07
CA GLY A 62 -14.94 -3.29 -4.34
C GLY A 62 -15.69 -2.57 -5.47
N ALA A 63 -15.65 -1.25 -5.49
CA ALA A 63 -16.25 -0.44 -6.55
C ALA A 63 -15.56 -0.67 -7.91
N LEU A 64 -14.23 -0.85 -7.94
CA LEU A 64 -13.52 -1.21 -9.15
C LEU A 64 -13.92 -2.60 -9.66
N ARG A 65 -14.05 -3.60 -8.78
CA ARG A 65 -14.55 -4.93 -9.16
C ARG A 65 -15.94 -4.83 -9.79
N ALA A 66 -16.85 -4.09 -9.14
CA ALA A 66 -18.21 -3.87 -9.68
C ALA A 66 -18.20 -3.11 -11.02
N ALA A 67 -17.30 -2.14 -11.20
CA ALA A 67 -17.16 -1.40 -12.45
C ALA A 67 -16.67 -2.30 -13.60
N VAL A 68 -15.65 -3.13 -13.33
CA VAL A 68 -15.12 -4.11 -14.29
C VAL A 68 -16.15 -5.19 -14.63
N GLU A 69 -16.96 -5.60 -13.66
CA GLU A 69 -18.04 -6.56 -13.88
C GLU A 69 -19.15 -6.00 -14.77
N LYS A 70 -19.59 -4.76 -14.52
CA LYS A 70 -20.63 -4.10 -15.31
C LYS A 70 -20.16 -3.73 -16.71
N ARG A 71 -18.89 -3.34 -16.84
CA ARG A 71 -18.30 -2.82 -18.07
C ARG A 71 -16.93 -3.47 -18.31
N PRO A 72 -16.91 -4.73 -18.77
CA PRO A 72 -15.66 -5.46 -18.96
C PRO A 72 -14.73 -4.79 -19.97
N GLU A 73 -15.25 -3.95 -20.88
CA GLU A 73 -14.47 -3.24 -21.90
C GLU A 73 -13.52 -2.16 -21.36
N ILE A 74 -13.67 -1.75 -20.10
CA ILE A 74 -12.75 -0.77 -19.45
C ILE A 74 -11.40 -1.40 -19.09
N VAL A 75 -11.30 -2.74 -19.17
CA VAL A 75 -10.07 -3.50 -18.98
C VAL A 75 -9.88 -4.52 -20.11
N ARG A 76 -8.65 -4.96 -20.33
CA ARG A 76 -8.31 -5.96 -21.36
C ARG A 76 -8.68 -7.37 -20.94
N ASP A 77 -8.40 -7.72 -19.68
CA ASP A 77 -8.68 -9.03 -19.11
C ASP A 77 -9.26 -8.87 -17.70
N ARG A 78 -10.58 -9.12 -17.57
CA ARG A 78 -11.29 -9.05 -16.30
C ARG A 78 -10.74 -10.04 -15.27
N LYS A 79 -10.50 -11.29 -15.66
CA LYS A 79 -10.04 -12.33 -14.72
C LYS A 79 -8.68 -11.96 -14.17
N ARG A 80 -7.79 -11.48 -15.04
CA ARG A 80 -6.47 -11.02 -14.61
C ARG A 80 -6.55 -9.84 -13.64
N VAL A 81 -7.45 -8.89 -13.86
CA VAL A 81 -7.67 -7.78 -12.93
C VAL A 81 -8.16 -8.27 -11.58
N GLU A 82 -9.13 -9.18 -11.54
CA GLU A 82 -9.64 -9.76 -10.28
C GLU A 82 -8.53 -10.46 -9.48
N GLU A 83 -7.71 -11.29 -10.14
CA GLU A 83 -6.53 -11.94 -9.54
C GLU A 83 -5.53 -10.93 -8.97
N LEU A 84 -5.23 -9.87 -9.73
CA LEU A 84 -4.29 -8.83 -9.30
C LEU A 84 -4.83 -8.04 -8.11
N LEU A 85 -6.14 -7.77 -8.06
CA LEU A 85 -6.79 -7.13 -6.93
C LEU A 85 -6.79 -8.03 -5.68
N ASP A 86 -6.86 -9.35 -5.83
CA ASP A 86 -6.71 -10.29 -4.70
C ASP A 86 -5.26 -10.31 -4.19
N ARG A 87 -4.29 -10.37 -5.11
CA ARG A 87 -2.85 -10.26 -4.77
C ARG A 87 -2.49 -8.92 -4.13
N LEU A 88 -3.29 -7.88 -4.37
CA LEU A 88 -3.08 -6.56 -3.78
C LEU A 88 -3.52 -6.49 -2.31
N GLN A 89 -4.47 -7.33 -1.86
CA GLN A 89 -5.06 -7.26 -0.51
C GLN A 89 -4.04 -7.20 0.63
N PRO A 90 -2.97 -8.02 0.66
CA PRO A 90 -1.96 -7.96 1.73
C PRO A 90 -1.27 -6.59 1.82
N TYR A 91 -1.06 -5.92 0.68
CA TYR A 91 -0.46 -4.59 0.64
C TYR A 91 -1.42 -3.50 1.13
N LEU A 92 -2.73 -3.69 0.95
CA LEU A 92 -3.74 -2.78 1.46
C LEU A 92 -3.91 -2.90 2.98
N ALA A 93 -3.84 -4.13 3.49
CA ALA A 93 -3.77 -4.39 4.93
C ALA A 93 -2.53 -3.73 5.54
N LEU A 94 -1.35 -3.97 4.94
CA LEU A 94 -0.11 -3.31 5.35
C LEU A 94 -0.21 -1.78 5.29
N ARG A 95 -0.84 -1.21 4.25
CA ARG A 95 -1.09 0.25 4.19
C ARG A 95 -1.91 0.74 5.38
N ALA A 96 -2.93 0.00 5.82
CA ALA A 96 -3.74 0.40 6.96
C ALA A 96 -2.92 0.37 8.26
N GLU A 97 -2.11 -0.67 8.45
CA GLU A 97 -1.20 -0.80 9.60
C GLU A 97 -0.16 0.33 9.62
N LEU A 98 0.50 0.60 8.48
CA LEU A 98 1.50 1.66 8.37
C LEU A 98 0.91 3.07 8.54
N ALA A 99 -0.32 3.31 8.08
CA ALA A 99 -0.96 4.63 8.19
C ALA A 99 -1.38 4.99 9.63
N HIS A 100 -1.53 3.99 10.50
CA HIS A 100 -1.97 4.16 11.89
C HIS A 100 -0.94 3.65 12.91
N GLY A 101 0.24 3.25 12.44
CA GLY A 101 1.30 2.63 13.23
C GLY A 101 2.37 3.62 13.65
N CYS A 102 2.90 3.46 14.86
CA CYS A 102 4.16 4.04 15.27
C CYS A 102 5.30 3.06 14.91
N SER A 103 6.42 3.58 14.40
CA SER A 103 7.62 2.81 14.07
C SER A 103 8.58 2.74 15.26
N THR A 104 9.12 1.55 15.52
CA THR A 104 10.31 1.35 16.35
C THR A 104 11.34 0.59 15.53
N THR A 105 12.59 1.04 15.54
CA THR A 105 13.69 0.34 14.85
C THR A 105 14.54 -0.41 15.87
N LEU A 106 14.72 -1.70 15.64
CA LEU A 106 15.63 -2.55 16.40
C LEU A 106 16.80 -2.99 15.51
N THR A 107 17.95 -3.23 16.12
CA THR A 107 19.10 -3.87 15.47
C THR A 107 19.22 -5.29 16.01
N SER A 108 19.22 -6.28 15.12
CA SER A 108 19.46 -7.68 15.48
C SER A 108 20.93 -7.93 15.82
N GLU A 109 21.23 -9.07 16.44
CA GLU A 109 22.61 -9.48 16.78
C GLU A 109 23.53 -9.53 15.55
N ASP A 110 22.99 -9.88 14.38
CA ASP A 110 23.71 -9.89 13.09
C ASP A 110 23.87 -8.49 12.46
N GLY A 111 23.48 -7.42 13.17
CA GLY A 111 23.52 -6.04 12.68
C GLY A 111 22.42 -5.68 11.69
N LYS A 112 21.50 -6.59 11.35
CA LYS A 112 20.36 -6.32 10.47
C LYS A 112 19.30 -5.50 11.19
N ARG A 113 18.69 -4.53 10.48
CA ARG A 113 17.61 -3.71 11.03
C ARG A 113 16.25 -4.40 10.92
N ILE A 114 15.46 -4.26 11.98
CA ILE A 114 14.10 -4.76 12.10
C ILE A 114 13.21 -3.58 12.45
N TYR A 115 12.18 -3.35 11.64
CA TYR A 115 11.19 -2.30 11.84
C TYR A 115 9.93 -2.93 12.44
N LEU A 116 9.54 -2.43 13.60
CA LEU A 116 8.31 -2.79 14.27
C LEU A 116 7.30 -1.68 14.07
N PHE A 117 6.14 -2.02 13.52
CA PHE A 117 5.01 -1.11 13.40
C PHE A 117 3.93 -1.53 14.40
N GLU A 118 3.62 -0.64 15.33
CA GLU A 118 2.63 -0.85 16.40
C GLU A 118 1.44 0.08 16.19
N THR A 119 0.23 -0.47 16.05
CA THR A 119 -1.00 0.34 15.91
C THR A 119 -1.52 0.78 17.28
N ALA A 120 -1.88 2.06 17.41
CA ALA A 120 -2.39 2.63 18.68
C ALA A 120 -3.72 2.00 19.17
N SER A 121 -4.44 1.30 18.30
CA SER A 121 -5.66 0.54 18.63
C SER A 121 -5.40 -0.74 19.45
N ALA A 122 -4.15 -1.09 19.74
CA ALA A 122 -3.82 -2.18 20.65
C ALA A 122 -4.29 -1.83 22.08
N CYS A 123 -5.40 -2.44 22.49
CA CYS A 123 -5.89 -2.43 23.88
C CYS A 123 -4.70 -2.65 24.86
N PRO A 124 -4.59 -1.91 25.98
CA PRO A 124 -3.44 -1.98 26.89
C PRO A 124 -3.11 -3.40 27.38
N ALA A 125 -4.09 -4.31 27.39
CA ALA A 125 -3.90 -5.72 27.75
C ALA A 125 -3.21 -6.58 26.67
N HIS A 126 -3.05 -6.07 25.44
CA HIS A 126 -2.64 -6.84 24.26
C HIS A 126 -1.64 -6.10 23.34
N LEU A 127 -0.77 -5.24 23.88
CA LEU A 127 0.26 -4.50 23.12
C LEU A 127 1.18 -5.37 22.25
N TRP A 128 1.38 -6.64 22.63
CA TRP A 128 2.11 -7.65 21.84
C TRP A 128 1.37 -8.23 20.62
N LYS A 129 0.06 -8.04 20.45
CA LYS A 129 -0.75 -8.77 19.45
C LYS A 129 -0.85 -8.12 18.08
N VAL A 130 -0.44 -6.86 17.89
CA VAL A 130 -0.51 -6.19 16.59
C VAL A 130 0.83 -5.51 16.31
N ARG A 131 1.85 -6.34 16.07
CA ARG A 131 3.18 -5.91 15.65
C ARG A 131 3.41 -6.40 14.24
N THR A 132 3.48 -5.47 13.30
CA THR A 132 3.96 -5.80 11.96
C THR A 132 5.46 -5.66 11.97
N VAL A 133 6.14 -6.79 11.78
CA VAL A 133 7.60 -6.87 11.77
C VAL A 133 8.05 -6.88 10.33
N ILE A 134 8.88 -5.91 9.94
CA ILE A 134 9.45 -5.81 8.60
C ILE A 134 10.96 -5.74 8.75
N ARG A 135 11.68 -6.68 8.15
CA ARG A 135 13.13 -6.65 8.09
C ARG A 135 13.60 -5.72 6.97
N GLU A 136 14.80 -5.18 7.12
CA GLU A 136 15.38 -4.25 6.14
C GLU A 136 15.47 -4.84 4.72
N ASP A 137 15.79 -6.11 4.60
CA ASP A 137 15.84 -6.83 3.32
C ASP A 137 14.45 -7.07 2.69
N GLU A 138 13.39 -7.06 3.50
CA GLU A 138 12.00 -7.23 3.03
C GLU A 138 11.42 -5.94 2.45
N ILE A 139 11.89 -4.76 2.86
CA ILE A 139 11.39 -3.45 2.38
C ILE A 139 11.43 -3.38 0.84
N ALA A 140 12.57 -3.74 0.25
CA ALA A 140 12.73 -3.70 -1.20
C ALA A 140 11.81 -4.70 -1.91
N VAL A 141 11.57 -5.87 -1.30
CA VAL A 141 10.67 -6.90 -1.82
C VAL A 141 9.22 -6.42 -1.80
N LEU A 142 8.78 -5.85 -0.68
CA LEU A 142 7.42 -5.31 -0.51
C LEU A 142 7.14 -4.18 -1.51
N TYR A 143 8.06 -3.22 -1.62
CA TYR A 143 7.88 -2.10 -2.53
C TYR A 143 7.89 -2.52 -4.01
N ARG A 144 8.77 -3.46 -4.40
CA ARG A 144 8.80 -4.01 -5.76
C ARG A 144 7.53 -4.79 -6.07
N GLY A 145 7.07 -5.64 -5.16
CA GLY A 145 5.84 -6.41 -5.34
C GLY A 145 4.61 -5.52 -5.52
N LEU A 146 4.44 -4.50 -4.67
CA LEU A 146 3.37 -3.51 -4.82
C LEU A 146 3.46 -2.79 -6.17
N SER A 147 4.65 -2.33 -6.53
CA SER A 147 4.85 -1.60 -7.80
C SER A 147 4.56 -2.48 -9.02
N GLN A 148 4.95 -3.75 -8.97
CA GLN A 148 4.69 -4.71 -10.04
C GLN A 148 3.18 -4.92 -10.22
N ILE A 149 2.44 -5.20 -9.15
CA ILE A 149 0.98 -5.42 -9.22
C ILE A 149 0.27 -4.16 -9.76
N ILE A 150 0.64 -2.97 -9.28
CA ILE A 150 0.06 -1.70 -9.76
C ILE A 150 0.35 -1.50 -11.25
N ASN A 151 1.56 -1.79 -11.70
CA ASN A 151 1.93 -1.64 -13.11
C ASN A 151 1.19 -2.65 -13.99
N GLU A 152 1.08 -3.91 -13.55
CA GLU A 152 0.30 -4.93 -14.25
C GLU A 152 -1.19 -4.53 -14.34
N LEU A 153 -1.77 -4.00 -13.26
CA LEU A 153 -3.15 -3.47 -13.27
C LEU A 153 -3.33 -2.32 -14.27
N ARG A 154 -2.38 -1.38 -14.32
CA ARG A 154 -2.41 -0.26 -15.27
C ARG A 154 -2.30 -0.72 -16.73
N GLN A 155 -1.52 -1.78 -16.99
CA GLN A 155 -1.42 -2.38 -18.32
C GLN A 155 -2.72 -3.04 -18.78
N GLN A 156 -3.62 -3.40 -17.85
CA GLN A 156 -4.94 -3.90 -18.19
C GLN A 156 -5.90 -2.80 -18.64
N THR A 157 -5.61 -1.51 -18.45
CA THR A 157 -6.47 -0.46 -19.00
C THR A 157 -6.20 -0.28 -20.51
N PRO A 158 -7.22 -0.25 -21.37
CA PRO A 158 -7.06 0.13 -22.77
C PRO A 158 -6.44 1.53 -22.86
N PRO A 159 -5.61 1.81 -23.88
CA PRO A 159 -5.20 3.19 -24.13
C PRO A 159 -6.46 4.04 -24.37
N THR A 160 -6.57 5.17 -23.67
CA THR A 160 -7.63 6.14 -23.96
C THR A 160 -7.52 6.51 -25.45
N PRO A 161 -8.59 6.42 -26.26
CA PRO A 161 -8.54 6.88 -27.63
C PRO A 161 -8.10 8.34 -27.61
N SER A 162 -6.94 8.60 -28.22
CA SER A 162 -6.42 9.96 -28.35
C SER A 162 -7.50 10.79 -29.00
N SER A 163 -8.00 11.83 -28.31
CA SER A 163 -8.97 12.77 -28.88
C SER A 163 -8.50 13.17 -30.28
N PRO A 164 -9.39 13.20 -31.28
CA PRO A 164 -9.00 13.61 -32.63
C PRO A 164 -8.34 14.99 -32.52
N ARG A 165 -7.09 15.07 -32.99
CA ARG A 165 -6.39 16.35 -33.11
C ARG A 165 -7.34 17.30 -33.85
N PRO A 166 -7.66 18.49 -33.31
CA PRO A 166 -8.44 19.46 -34.06
C PRO A 166 -7.73 19.69 -35.38
N ARG A 167 -8.42 19.41 -36.50
CA ARG A 167 -7.90 19.77 -37.83
C ARG A 167 -7.65 21.26 -37.81
N ALA A 168 -6.43 21.66 -38.18
CA ALA A 168 -6.11 23.06 -38.37
C ALA A 168 -7.13 23.66 -39.35
N PRO A 169 -7.67 24.87 -39.10
CA PRO A 169 -8.48 25.55 -40.09
C PRO A 169 -7.64 25.75 -41.36
N ALA A 170 -8.25 25.42 -42.49
CA ALA A 170 -7.67 25.59 -43.83
C ALA A 170 -7.51 27.07 -44.18
#